data_AF-A0A1I4SNF0-F1
#
_entry.id   AF-A0A1I4SNF0-F1
#
_cell.length_a   1.000
_cell.length_b   1.000
_cell.length_c   1.000
_cell.angle_alpha   90.00
_cell.angle_beta   90.00
_cell.angle_gamma   90.00
#
_symmetry.space_group_name_H-M   'P 1'
#
loop_
_entity.id
_entity.type
_entity.pdbx_description
1 polymer ?
#
loop_
_entity_poly.entity_id
_entity_poly.type
_entity_poly.pdbx_seq_one_letter_code
_entity_poly.pdbx_strand_id
1 'polypeptide(L)'
;MRKFTVALIALFCAGCVVSVPPVQKDPSEVIGRPPEIVDSFTYSRIPSGRILPIFVDAEDKDGDLVGFWVTVSQLGGNMFSRHYIPLKEGKGSRIVGFMTIDVPRLYNVEYLRIEMSAVDAEGNRSNMVTHSVEIGMVSSVREKVPEKWKGVGGRRIGHIFFDFERESEGEEENFLRR
;
A
#
# COMPACT_ATOMS: atom_id res chain seq x y z
N MET A 1 -29.17 -16.10 -69.34
CA MET A 1 -29.42 -15.00 -68.39
C MET A 1 -29.61 -15.60 -67.00
N ARG A 2 -28.65 -15.41 -66.10
CA ARG A 2 -28.62 -16.03 -64.76
C ARG A 2 -29.38 -15.15 -63.77
N LYS A 3 -30.36 -15.72 -63.05
CA LYS A 3 -31.02 -15.11 -61.89
C LYS A 3 -30.26 -15.52 -60.63
N PHE A 4 -29.81 -14.53 -59.86
CA PHE A 4 -29.23 -14.73 -58.53
C PHE A 4 -30.34 -14.61 -57.48
N THR A 5 -30.51 -15.65 -56.67
CA THR A 5 -31.38 -15.64 -55.49
C THR A 5 -30.46 -15.63 -54.27
N VAL A 6 -30.42 -14.50 -53.56
CA VAL A 6 -29.70 -14.33 -52.29
C VAL A 6 -30.65 -14.72 -51.17
N ALA A 7 -30.32 -15.75 -50.40
CA ALA A 7 -31.04 -16.13 -49.18
C ALA A 7 -30.22 -15.68 -47.96
N LEU A 8 -30.76 -14.71 -47.24
CA LEU A 8 -30.24 -14.15 -45.99
C LEU A 8 -30.78 -14.99 -44.83
N ILE A 9 -29.92 -15.73 -44.14
CA ILE A 9 -30.29 -16.49 -42.93
C ILE A 9 -29.78 -15.70 -41.72
N ALA A 10 -30.71 -15.07 -40.98
CA ALA A 10 -30.46 -14.42 -39.71
C ALA A 10 -30.70 -15.44 -38.58
N LEU A 11 -29.65 -15.84 -37.88
CA LEU A 11 -29.72 -16.72 -36.72
C LEU A 11 -29.58 -15.88 -35.44
N PHE A 12 -30.71 -15.62 -34.78
CA PHE A 12 -30.77 -14.98 -33.47
C PHE A 12 -30.48 -16.03 -32.39
N CYS A 13 -29.27 -16.02 -31.82
CA CYS A 13 -28.97 -16.77 -30.59
C CYS A 13 -29.45 -15.97 -29.37
N ALA A 14 -30.59 -16.34 -28.82
CA ALA A 14 -31.06 -15.85 -27.53
C ALA A 14 -30.20 -16.47 -26.41
N GLY A 15 -29.19 -15.73 -25.96
CA GLY A 15 -28.38 -16.10 -24.80
C GLY A 15 -29.13 -15.81 -23.51
N CYS A 16 -29.52 -16.85 -22.77
CA CYS A 16 -29.95 -16.73 -21.39
C CYS A 16 -28.75 -16.31 -20.52
N VAL A 17 -28.71 -15.03 -20.13
CA VAL A 17 -27.77 -14.54 -19.13
C VAL A 17 -28.27 -14.99 -17.76
N VAL A 18 -27.75 -16.10 -17.25
CA VAL A 18 -27.94 -16.50 -15.86
C VAL A 18 -27.15 -15.51 -14.99
N SER A 19 -27.84 -14.48 -14.51
CA SER A 19 -27.32 -13.55 -13.51
C SER A 19 -27.25 -14.28 -12.17
N VAL A 20 -26.13 -14.93 -11.89
CA VAL A 20 -25.82 -15.40 -10.53
C VAL A 20 -25.57 -14.14 -9.68
N PRO A 21 -26.38 -13.84 -8.65
CA PRO A 21 -26.10 -12.72 -7.78
C PRO A 21 -24.76 -12.95 -7.06
N PRO A 22 -23.93 -11.92 -6.88
CA PRO A 22 -22.71 -12.06 -6.11
C PRO A 22 -23.08 -12.48 -4.68
N VAL A 23 -22.55 -13.62 -4.25
CA VAL A 23 -22.64 -14.05 -2.85
C VAL A 23 -21.95 -12.98 -2.02
N GLN A 24 -22.74 -12.17 -1.33
CA GLN A 24 -22.25 -11.29 -0.28
C GLN A 24 -21.89 -12.18 0.91
N LYS A 25 -20.60 -12.53 1.04
CA LYS A 25 -20.08 -13.12 2.28
C LYS A 25 -20.30 -12.10 3.41
N ASP A 26 -20.81 -12.57 4.54
CA ASP A 26 -21.00 -11.76 5.74
C ASP A 26 -19.62 -11.23 6.20
N PRO A 27 -19.42 -9.91 6.33
CA PRO A 27 -18.15 -9.32 6.77
C PRO A 27 -17.68 -9.81 8.15
N SER A 28 -18.53 -10.50 8.88
CA SER A 28 -18.33 -10.94 10.26
C SER A 28 -17.69 -12.34 10.37
N GLU A 29 -17.61 -13.09 9.27
CA GLU A 29 -17.12 -14.47 9.29
C GLU A 29 -15.61 -14.49 9.00
N VAL A 30 -14.80 -14.48 10.07
CA VAL A 30 -13.39 -14.82 9.98
C VAL A 30 -13.28 -16.31 9.70
N ILE A 31 -12.79 -16.66 8.52
CA ILE A 31 -12.49 -18.04 8.13
C ILE A 31 -11.02 -18.27 8.48
N GLY A 32 -10.65 -19.42 9.04
CA GLY A 32 -9.25 -19.66 9.42
C GLY A 32 -8.74 -18.77 10.55
N ARG A 33 -7.41 -18.67 10.68
CA ARG A 33 -6.71 -17.81 11.64
C ARG A 33 -6.17 -16.59 10.91
N PRO A 34 -6.47 -15.37 11.38
CA PRO A 34 -5.94 -14.19 10.72
C PRO A 34 -4.41 -14.15 10.81
N PRO A 35 -3.73 -13.55 9.81
CA PRO A 35 -2.29 -13.38 9.84
C PRO A 35 -1.87 -12.46 11.00
N GLU A 36 -0.59 -12.48 11.34
CA GLU A 36 0.00 -11.69 12.41
C GLU A 36 1.22 -10.90 11.90
N ILE A 37 1.32 -9.62 12.28
CA ILE A 37 2.56 -8.87 12.18
C ILE A 37 3.34 -9.11 13.48
N VAL A 38 4.33 -10.00 13.41
CA VAL A 38 5.17 -10.40 14.54
C VAL A 38 6.00 -9.23 15.05
N ASP A 39 6.55 -8.43 14.14
CA ASP A 39 7.26 -7.20 14.48
C ASP A 39 7.38 -6.29 13.26
N SER A 40 7.65 -5.00 13.51
CA SER A 40 7.94 -4.04 12.46
C SER A 40 8.82 -2.91 12.97
N PHE A 41 9.53 -2.27 12.05
CA PHE A 41 10.40 -1.15 12.38
C PHE A 41 10.41 -0.15 11.23
N THR A 42 10.42 1.13 11.57
CA THR A 42 10.78 2.21 10.65
C THR A 42 11.51 3.26 11.46
N TYR A 43 12.23 4.15 10.78
CA TYR A 43 12.83 5.28 11.48
C TYR A 43 11.75 6.22 12.00
N SER A 44 11.85 6.60 13.27
CA SER A 44 11.04 7.65 13.89
C SER A 44 11.32 9.03 13.29
N ARG A 45 12.49 9.21 12.68
CA ARG A 45 12.89 10.46 12.01
C ARG A 45 13.80 10.23 10.81
N ILE A 46 13.55 10.93 9.70
CA ILE A 46 14.35 10.84 8.47
C ILE A 46 14.56 12.22 7.79
N PRO A 47 15.74 12.48 7.19
CA PRO A 47 15.91 13.65 6.34
C PRO A 47 14.96 13.62 5.13
N SER A 48 14.49 14.79 4.70
CA SER A 48 13.76 14.91 3.43
C SER A 48 14.65 14.53 2.23
N GLY A 49 14.03 14.14 1.11
CA GLY A 49 14.75 13.69 -0.10
C GLY A 49 15.42 12.31 0.04
N ARG A 50 14.92 11.45 0.93
CA ARG A 50 15.44 10.11 1.20
C ARG A 50 14.38 9.04 0.97
N ILE A 51 14.80 7.79 0.93
CA ILE A 51 13.87 6.65 0.93
C ILE A 51 13.64 6.23 2.37
N LEU A 52 12.38 6.16 2.78
CA LEU A 52 11.96 5.67 4.09
C LEU A 52 11.68 4.15 4.01
N PRO A 53 12.51 3.30 4.63
CA PRO A 53 12.25 1.86 4.71
C PRO A 53 11.29 1.53 5.87
N ILE A 54 10.31 0.66 5.60
CA ILE A 54 9.42 0.09 6.61
C ILE A 54 9.66 -1.41 6.64
N PHE A 55 10.31 -1.89 7.68
CA PHE A 55 10.62 -3.29 7.90
C PHE A 55 9.44 -4.02 8.53
N VAL A 56 9.17 -5.24 8.06
CA VAL A 56 8.06 -6.06 8.53
C VAL A 56 8.46 -7.53 8.59
N ASP A 57 8.01 -8.20 9.64
CA ASP A 57 8.02 -9.63 9.84
C ASP A 57 6.58 -10.02 10.12
N ALA A 58 5.98 -10.76 9.20
CA ALA A 58 4.60 -11.20 9.30
C ALA A 58 4.50 -12.69 9.02
N GLU A 59 3.60 -13.36 9.72
CA GLU A 59 3.35 -14.79 9.57
C GLU A 59 1.87 -15.08 9.48
N ASP A 60 1.57 -16.19 8.84
CA ASP A 60 0.24 -16.78 8.78
C ASP A 60 0.38 -18.27 9.06
N LYS A 61 -0.36 -18.74 10.06
CA LYS A 61 -0.30 -20.13 10.51
C LYS A 61 -0.97 -21.09 9.53
N ASP A 62 -1.90 -20.59 8.73
CA ASP A 62 -2.60 -21.39 7.71
C ASP A 62 -1.83 -21.40 6.38
N GLY A 63 -0.83 -20.52 6.26
CA GLY A 63 0.18 -20.57 5.21
C GLY A 63 -0.22 -19.86 3.91
N ASP A 64 -1.25 -19.02 3.98
CA ASP A 64 -1.86 -18.33 2.85
C ASP A 64 -1.80 -16.81 2.96
N LEU A 65 -0.76 -16.27 3.62
CA LEU A 65 -0.45 -14.84 3.58
C LEU A 65 -0.27 -14.37 2.13
N VAL A 66 -1.04 -13.37 1.69
CA VAL A 66 -1.00 -12.86 0.31
C VAL A 66 -0.44 -11.45 0.19
N GLY A 67 -0.43 -10.65 1.26
CA GLY A 67 0.12 -9.30 1.18
C GLY A 67 -0.18 -8.40 2.38
N PHE A 68 -0.14 -7.09 2.13
CA PHE A 68 -0.32 -6.06 3.14
C PHE A 68 -1.27 -4.96 2.65
N TRP A 69 -2.16 -4.50 3.53
CA TRP A 69 -2.83 -3.21 3.38
C TRP A 69 -2.06 -2.16 4.17
N VAL A 70 -1.67 -1.08 3.49
CA VAL A 70 -0.94 0.04 4.09
C VAL A 70 -1.67 1.35 3.82
N THR A 71 -1.92 2.12 4.88
CA THR A 71 -2.41 3.50 4.79
C THR A 71 -1.28 4.43 5.20
N VAL A 72 -1.01 5.44 4.39
CA VAL A 72 -0.07 6.51 4.72
C VAL A 72 -0.84 7.82 4.76
N SER A 73 -0.67 8.60 5.82
CA SER A 73 -1.26 9.93 5.96
C SER A 73 -0.25 10.95 6.43
N GLN A 74 -0.37 12.17 5.93
CA GLN A 74 0.37 13.34 6.40
C GLN A 74 -0.44 13.99 7.53
N LEU A 75 0.13 14.04 8.73
CA LEU A 75 -0.54 14.61 9.90
C LEU A 75 -0.55 16.13 9.80
N GLY A 76 -1.70 16.73 10.10
CA GLY A 76 -1.92 18.17 9.96
C GLY A 76 -2.52 18.57 8.60
N GLY A 77 -2.48 17.70 7.60
CA GLY A 77 -3.16 17.86 6.31
C GLY A 77 -4.36 16.92 6.14
N ASN A 78 -4.94 16.93 4.94
CA ASN A 78 -6.02 16.01 4.54
C ASN A 78 -5.54 14.91 3.58
N MET A 79 -4.23 14.78 3.37
CA MET A 79 -3.65 13.82 2.45
C MET A 79 -3.46 12.44 3.09
N PHE A 80 -4.09 11.44 2.48
CA PHE A 80 -3.85 10.04 2.78
C PHE A 80 -3.90 9.21 1.49
N SER A 81 -3.23 8.06 1.52
CA SER A 81 -3.28 7.07 0.44
C SER A 81 -3.39 5.67 1.04
N ARG A 82 -4.09 4.78 0.34
CA ARG A 82 -4.24 3.37 0.72
C ARG A 82 -3.65 2.49 -0.37
N HIS A 83 -2.85 1.52 0.03
CA HIS A 83 -2.08 0.65 -0.86
C HIS A 83 -2.30 -0.80 -0.48
N TYR A 84 -2.51 -1.64 -1.48
CA TYR A 84 -2.36 -3.08 -1.34
C TYR A 84 -1.03 -3.51 -1.94
N ILE A 85 -0.23 -4.21 -1.15
CA ILE A 85 1.10 -4.69 -1.56
C ILE A 85 1.06 -6.22 -1.57
N PRO A 86 0.89 -6.84 -2.76
CA PRO A 86 0.89 -8.29 -2.86
C PRO A 86 2.29 -8.86 -2.65
N LEU A 87 2.39 -10.07 -2.10
CA LEU A 87 3.64 -10.82 -2.08
C LEU A 87 4.02 -11.22 -3.50
N LYS A 88 5.30 -11.07 -3.85
CA LYS A 88 5.81 -11.47 -5.19
C LYS A 88 5.64 -12.96 -5.48
N GLU A 89 5.71 -13.79 -4.46
CA GLU A 89 5.56 -15.25 -4.55
C GLU A 89 4.08 -15.68 -4.55
N GLY A 90 3.14 -14.73 -4.46
CA GLY A 90 1.70 -14.96 -4.47
C GLY A 90 1.14 -15.35 -3.10
N LYS A 91 1.76 -16.32 -2.41
CA LYS A 91 1.37 -16.71 -1.05
C LYS A 91 2.54 -17.26 -0.23
N GLY A 92 2.45 -17.21 1.10
CA GLY A 92 3.44 -17.86 1.97
C GLY A 92 3.01 -17.95 3.43
N SER A 93 3.76 -18.68 4.25
CA SER A 93 3.50 -18.78 5.70
C SER A 93 4.22 -17.73 6.52
N ARG A 94 5.29 -17.12 5.99
CA ARG A 94 6.02 -16.04 6.64
C ARG A 94 6.75 -15.18 5.64
N ILE A 95 6.80 -13.88 5.89
CA ILE A 95 7.58 -12.93 5.12
C ILE A 95 8.39 -12.03 6.05
N VAL A 96 9.68 -11.87 5.72
CA VAL A 96 10.58 -10.92 6.38
C VAL A 96 11.23 -10.06 5.31
N GLY A 97 10.96 -8.76 5.33
CA GLY A 97 11.39 -7.85 4.29
C GLY A 97 11.09 -6.40 4.63
N PHE A 98 11.14 -5.54 3.61
CA PHE A 98 10.82 -4.11 3.78
C PHE A 98 10.03 -3.54 2.61
N MET A 99 9.21 -2.53 2.91
CA MET A 99 8.57 -1.65 1.95
C MET A 99 9.30 -0.30 1.94
N THR A 100 9.01 0.54 0.94
CA THR A 100 9.67 1.84 0.78
C THR A 100 8.67 2.93 0.46
N ILE A 101 8.88 4.12 1.01
CA ILE A 101 8.22 5.37 0.59
C ILE A 101 9.31 6.32 0.11
N ASP A 102 9.12 6.94 -1.05
CA ASP A 102 9.98 8.02 -1.52
C ASP A 102 9.58 9.31 -0.83
N VAL A 103 10.47 9.85 0.01
CA VAL A 103 10.23 11.12 0.70
C VAL A 103 10.80 12.25 -0.15
N PRO A 104 9.97 13.20 -0.62
CA PRO A 104 10.46 14.32 -1.42
C PRO A 104 11.33 15.25 -0.57
N ARG A 105 12.05 16.17 -1.23
CA ARG A 105 12.68 17.29 -0.52
C ARG A 105 11.58 18.23 -0.04
N LEU A 106 11.61 18.52 1.25
CA LEU A 106 10.64 19.37 1.93
C LEU A 106 11.38 20.53 2.59
N TYR A 107 10.75 21.70 2.59
CA TYR A 107 11.25 22.92 3.22
C TYR A 107 10.74 23.08 4.66
N ASN A 108 9.76 22.28 5.08
CA ASN A 108 9.22 22.27 6.44
C ASN A 108 9.39 20.89 7.08
N VAL A 109 9.15 20.83 8.38
CA VAL A 109 9.03 19.56 9.11
C VAL A 109 7.61 19.03 8.93
N GLU A 110 7.51 17.79 8.47
CA GLU A 110 6.25 17.08 8.26
C GLU A 110 6.21 15.82 9.13
N TYR A 111 5.00 15.33 9.42
CA TYR A 111 4.81 14.09 10.15
C TYR A 111 3.98 13.12 9.33
N LEU A 112 4.49 11.91 9.11
CA LEU A 112 3.72 10.82 8.51
C LEU A 112 3.21 9.86 9.58
N ARG A 113 1.98 9.39 9.39
CA ARG A 113 1.45 8.20 10.06
C ARG A 113 1.34 7.08 9.03
N ILE A 114 1.87 5.92 9.37
CA ILE A 114 1.88 4.72 8.54
C ILE A 114 1.15 3.63 9.32
N GLU A 115 0.05 3.15 8.75
CA GLU A 115 -0.77 2.09 9.34
C GLU A 115 -0.72 0.87 8.43
N MET A 116 -0.44 -0.31 8.99
CA MET A 116 -0.26 -1.53 8.22
C MET A 116 -1.01 -2.70 8.85
N SER A 117 -1.58 -3.55 8.00
CA SER A 117 -2.11 -4.86 8.36
C SER A 117 -1.67 -5.91 7.33
N ALA A 118 -1.37 -7.13 7.78
CA ALA A 118 -1.17 -8.29 6.92
C ALA A 118 -2.51 -8.88 6.49
N VAL A 119 -2.55 -9.56 5.34
CA VAL A 119 -3.78 -10.09 4.73
C VAL A 119 -3.53 -11.48 4.18
N ASP A 120 -4.45 -12.42 4.45
CA ASP A 120 -4.44 -13.78 3.91
C ASP A 120 -5.32 -13.93 2.66
N ALA A 121 -5.36 -15.12 2.06
CA ALA A 121 -6.09 -15.38 0.82
C ALA A 121 -7.62 -15.36 1.01
N GLU A 122 -8.07 -15.51 2.25
CA GLU A 122 -9.48 -15.50 2.64
C GLU A 122 -9.99 -14.07 2.94
N GLY A 123 -9.07 -13.12 3.04
CA GLY A 123 -9.32 -11.69 3.25
C GLY A 123 -9.29 -11.27 4.72
N ASN A 124 -8.93 -12.18 5.64
CA ASN A 124 -8.76 -11.81 7.04
C ASN A 124 -7.52 -10.93 7.19
N ARG A 125 -7.52 -10.11 8.23
CA ARG A 125 -6.48 -9.12 8.48
C ARG A 125 -5.87 -9.28 9.86
N SER A 126 -4.58 -9.03 9.95
CA SER A 126 -3.92 -8.88 11.24
C SER A 126 -4.44 -7.66 11.99
N ASN A 127 -4.12 -7.60 13.28
CA ASN A 127 -4.16 -6.33 14.00
C ASN A 127 -3.33 -5.27 13.27
N MET A 128 -3.78 -4.01 13.36
CA MET A 128 -3.11 -2.89 12.71
C MET A 128 -1.90 -2.43 13.53
N VAL A 129 -0.76 -2.26 12.88
CA VAL A 129 0.44 -1.64 13.45
C VAL A 129 0.58 -0.23 12.92
N THR A 130 0.92 0.72 13.81
CA THR A 130 1.06 2.14 13.47
C THR A 130 2.47 2.63 13.76
N HIS A 131 3.05 3.35 12.81
CA HIS A 131 4.30 4.09 12.96
C HIS A 131 4.07 5.58 12.71
N SER A 132 4.80 6.41 13.44
CA SER A 132 4.85 7.86 13.21
C SER A 132 6.27 8.27 12.87
N VAL A 133 6.43 9.05 11.80
CA VAL A 133 7.74 9.44 11.25
C VAL A 133 7.80 10.94 11.09
N GLU A 134 8.78 11.57 11.71
CA GLU A 134 9.12 12.97 11.46
C GLU A 134 10.04 13.08 10.25
N ILE A 135 9.67 13.92 9.30
CA ILE A 135 10.43 14.21 8.08
C ILE A 135 10.84 15.67 8.12
N GLY A 136 12.10 15.97 7.84
CA GLY A 136 12.47 17.38 7.72
C GLY A 136 13.96 17.63 7.62
N MET A 137 14.37 18.82 8.07
CA MET A 137 15.75 19.33 7.99
C MET A 137 16.70 18.69 9.03
N VAL A 138 16.65 17.38 9.21
CA VAL A 138 17.70 16.70 9.96
C VAL A 138 18.88 16.35 9.07
N SER A 139 20.09 16.55 9.58
CA SER A 139 21.32 16.29 8.83
C SER A 139 21.62 14.81 8.63
N SER A 140 21.14 13.95 9.53
CA SER A 140 21.33 12.50 9.46
C SER A 140 20.33 11.72 10.32
N VAL A 141 20.07 10.47 9.93
CA VAL A 141 19.36 9.50 10.76
C VAL A 141 20.31 9.02 11.85
N ARG A 142 20.00 9.33 13.12
CA ARG A 142 20.80 8.85 14.28
C ARG A 142 20.33 7.51 14.80
N GLU A 143 19.06 7.19 14.56
CA GLU A 143 18.46 5.93 14.97
C GLU A 143 19.12 4.76 14.23
N LYS A 144 19.56 3.77 15.00
CA LYS A 144 20.20 2.57 14.45
C LYS A 144 19.14 1.56 14.10
N VAL A 145 19.29 0.94 12.93
CA VAL A 145 18.50 -0.23 12.54
C VAL A 145 18.77 -1.36 13.55
N PRO A 146 17.73 -1.91 14.21
CA PRO A 146 17.90 -3.04 15.13
C PRO A 146 18.60 -4.23 14.45
N GLU A 147 19.39 -4.99 15.21
CA GLU A 147 20.28 -6.03 14.68
C GLU A 147 19.57 -7.02 13.75
N LYS A 148 18.36 -7.44 14.15
CA LYS A 148 17.54 -8.39 13.39
C LYS A 148 17.17 -7.93 11.97
N TRP A 149 17.20 -6.63 11.71
CA TRP A 149 16.84 -6.04 10.41
C TRP A 149 18.05 -5.77 9.51
N LYS A 150 19.28 -5.82 10.03
CA LYS A 150 20.50 -5.49 9.25
C LYS A 150 20.73 -6.43 8.06
N GLY A 151 20.28 -7.69 8.16
CA GLY A 151 20.37 -8.68 7.07
C GLY A 151 19.21 -8.64 6.07
N VAL A 152 18.19 -7.81 6.29
CA VAL A 152 16.95 -7.81 5.51
C VAL A 152 17.04 -6.91 4.28
N GLY A 153 18.10 -6.10 4.15
CA GLY A 153 18.27 -5.07 3.10
C GLY A 153 18.20 -5.56 1.64
N GLY A 154 18.29 -6.86 1.38
CA GLY A 154 18.08 -7.44 0.04
C GLY A 154 16.62 -7.80 -0.30
N ARG A 155 15.69 -7.74 0.66
CA ARG A 155 14.32 -8.26 0.52
C ARG A 155 13.26 -7.16 0.46
N ARG A 156 13.26 -6.40 -0.64
CA ARG A 156 12.21 -5.40 -0.91
C ARG A 156 10.90 -6.11 -1.32
N ILE A 157 9.88 -5.98 -0.48
CA ILE A 157 8.54 -6.53 -0.67
C ILE A 157 7.71 -5.60 -1.57
N GLY A 158 7.80 -4.29 -1.35
CA GLY A 158 6.97 -3.33 -2.10
C GLY A 158 7.46 -1.89 -2.07
N HIS A 159 6.76 -1.06 -2.82
CA HIS A 159 6.94 0.38 -2.84
C HIS A 159 5.57 1.03 -2.69
N ILE A 160 5.51 2.08 -1.87
CA ILE A 160 4.30 2.81 -1.52
C ILE A 160 4.41 4.19 -2.16
N PHE A 161 3.48 4.49 -3.05
CA PHE A 161 3.40 5.79 -3.70
C PHE A 161 2.56 6.74 -2.84
N PHE A 162 3.20 7.70 -2.19
CA PHE A 162 2.50 8.75 -1.45
C PHE A 162 2.79 10.09 -2.09
N ASP A 163 1.72 10.79 -2.46
CA ASP A 163 1.83 12.18 -2.91
C ASP A 163 1.79 13.07 -1.66
N PHE A 164 2.78 13.94 -1.52
CA PHE A 164 2.91 14.81 -0.35
C PHE A 164 2.30 16.15 -0.65
N GLU A 165 1.54 16.69 0.31
CA GLU A 165 1.07 18.06 0.21
C GLU A 165 2.29 18.95 0.31
N ARG A 166 2.53 19.74 -0.74
CA ARG A 166 3.55 20.77 -0.72
C ARG A 166 2.81 22.06 -0.48
N GLU A 167 3.16 22.78 0.58
CA GLU A 167 2.83 24.20 0.64
C GLU A 167 3.41 24.83 -0.63
N SER A 168 2.54 25.27 -1.54
CA SER A 168 2.95 26.02 -2.70
C SER A 168 3.67 27.26 -2.19
N GLU A 169 4.89 27.52 -2.68
CA GLU A 169 5.48 28.85 -2.65
C GLU A 169 4.58 29.78 -3.48
N GLY A 170 3.49 30.24 -2.88
CA GLY A 170 2.48 31.07 -3.49
C GLY A 170 2.84 32.55 -3.35
N GLU A 171 3.44 33.11 -4.40
CA GLU A 171 3.02 34.37 -5.02
C GLU A 171 2.79 35.62 -4.12
N GLU A 172 3.75 36.01 -3.26
CA GLU A 172 3.76 37.36 -2.66
C GLU A 172 4.56 38.42 -3.45
N GLU A 173 5.10 38.09 -4.63
CA GLU A 173 5.74 39.05 -5.53
C GLU A 173 4.84 39.39 -6.74
N ASN A 174 3.73 40.11 -6.54
CA ASN A 174 3.11 40.90 -7.63
C ASN A 174 2.09 41.97 -7.19
N PHE A 175 1.76 42.10 -5.91
CA PHE A 175 0.77 43.09 -5.46
C PHE A 175 1.33 44.48 -5.10
N LEU A 176 2.65 44.66 -5.00
CA LEU A 176 3.27 45.96 -4.66
C LEU A 176 3.81 46.74 -5.89
N ARG A 177 3.43 46.37 -7.11
CA ARG A 177 3.75 47.12 -8.33
C ARG A 177 2.48 47.50 -9.11
N ARG A 178 1.62 48.32 -8.52
CA ARG A 178 0.64 49.15 -9.27
C ARG A 178 0.49 50.51 -8.62
#